data_AF-A0A6J4W942-F1
#
_entry.id   AF-A0A6J4W942-F1
#
_cell.length_a   1.000
_cell.length_b   1.000
_cell.length_c   1.000
_cell.angle_alpha   90.00
_cell.angle_beta   90.00
_cell.angle_gamma   90.00
#
_symmetry.space_group_name_H-M   'P 1'
#
loop_
_entity.id
_entity.type
_entity.pdbx_description
1 polymer ?
#
loop_
_entity_poly.entity_id
_entity_poly.type
_entity_poly.pdbx_seq_one_letter_code
_entity_poly.pdbx_strand_id
1 'polypeptide(L)'
;MATNSRRVGELEQAFCDSIAALEADGIAVPEKYSAVVMLGRLYAFNIDESVNTDTEQATKALYLGPHLMGVMKLLGTAPTEASGEDKSSAPSNVVADRMKVLEIMKEYKKQNGC
;
A
#
# COMPACT_ATOMS: atom_id res chain seq x y z
N MET A 1 30.39 21.38 -7.79
CA MET A 1 29.13 20.78 -8.27
C MET A 1 28.27 20.54 -7.05
N ALA A 2 27.18 21.28 -6.87
CA ALA A 2 26.27 21.03 -5.76
C ALA A 2 25.51 19.73 -6.08
N THR A 3 25.76 18.68 -5.31
CA THR A 3 24.91 17.49 -5.31
C THR A 3 23.58 17.92 -4.72
N ASN A 4 22.63 18.26 -5.58
CA ASN A 4 21.28 18.61 -5.17
C ASN A 4 20.60 17.30 -4.76
N SER A 5 20.79 16.88 -3.51
CA SER A 5 20.15 15.69 -2.98
C SER A 5 18.64 15.91 -3.00
N ARG A 6 17.93 15.13 -3.81
CA ARG A 6 16.46 15.17 -3.85
C ARG A 6 15.93 14.95 -2.44
N ARG A 7 14.98 15.78 -2.00
CA ARG A 7 14.26 15.53 -0.74
C ARG A 7 13.44 14.25 -0.91
N VAL A 8 13.56 13.34 0.05
CA VAL A 8 12.72 12.13 0.13
C VAL A 8 11.44 12.51 0.85
N GLY A 9 10.28 12.15 0.29
CA GLY A 9 8.99 12.38 0.90
C GLY A 9 8.70 11.40 2.03
N GLU A 10 7.65 11.66 2.82
CA GLU A 10 7.36 10.87 4.02
C GLU A 10 6.98 9.42 3.68
N LEU A 11 6.20 9.19 2.62
CA LEU A 11 5.81 7.84 2.23
C LEU A 11 6.97 7.06 1.62
N GLU A 12 7.80 7.71 0.81
CA GLU A 12 9.00 7.09 0.27
C GLU A 12 10.00 6.71 1.37
N GLN A 13 10.16 7.57 2.38
CA GLN A 13 10.98 7.28 3.54
C GLN A 13 10.42 6.07 4.30
N ALA A 14 9.12 6.07 4.61
CA ALA A 14 8.47 4.95 5.29
C ALA A 14 8.59 3.62 4.53
N PHE A 15 8.51 3.66 3.19
CA PHE A 15 8.75 2.48 2.36
C PHE A 15 10.19 1.97 2.51
N CYS A 16 11.19 2.86 2.48
CA CYS A 16 12.59 2.48 2.68
C CYS A 16 12.83 1.93 4.09
N ASP A 17 12.25 2.55 5.11
CA ASP A 17 12.35 2.11 6.51
C ASP A 17 11.76 0.71 6.69
N SER A 18 10.67 0.38 5.98
CA SER A 18 10.07 -0.96 6.01
C SER A 18 11.01 -2.05 5.46
N ILE A 19 11.81 -1.73 4.45
CA ILE A 19 12.81 -2.66 3.90
C ILE A 19 13.99 -2.79 4.86
N ALA A 20 14.46 -1.68 5.43
CA ALA A 20 15.53 -1.68 6.42
C ALA A 20 15.14 -2.48 7.68
N ALA A 21 13.87 -2.45 8.08
CA ALA A 21 13.34 -3.26 9.18
C ALA A 21 13.42 -4.77 8.87
N LEU A 22 13.06 -5.19 7.66
CA LEU A 22 13.24 -6.60 7.24
C LEU A 22 14.71 -7.02 7.31
N GLU A 23 15.62 -6.19 6.82
CA GLU A 23 17.05 -6.45 6.86
C GLU A 23 17.58 -6.55 8.29
N ALA A 24 17.11 -5.68 9.20
CA ALA A 24 17.44 -5.73 10.63
C ALA A 24 16.94 -7.01 11.31
N ASP A 25 15.81 -7.57 10.87
CA ASP A 25 15.26 -8.85 11.31
C ASP A 25 15.93 -10.06 10.62
N GLY A 26 16.97 -9.84 9.81
CA GLY A 26 17.70 -10.89 9.10
C GLY A 26 16.99 -11.41 7.84
N ILE A 27 15.91 -10.75 7.42
CA ILE A 27 15.17 -11.06 6.20
C ILE A 27 15.73 -10.21 5.06
N ALA A 28 16.77 -10.72 4.40
CA ALA A 28 17.36 -10.04 3.26
C ALA A 28 16.41 -10.03 2.05
N VAL A 29 16.17 -8.86 1.46
CA VAL A 29 15.45 -8.76 0.18
C VAL A 29 16.35 -9.31 -0.93
N PRO A 30 15.95 -10.38 -1.65
CA PRO A 30 16.76 -10.93 -2.73
C PRO A 30 17.08 -9.89 -3.81
N GLU A 31 18.31 -9.88 -4.33
CA GLU A 31 18.75 -8.95 -5.39
C GLU A 31 17.86 -9.02 -6.65
N LYS A 32 17.30 -10.19 -6.96
CA LYS A 32 16.33 -10.38 -8.04
C LYS A 32 15.05 -9.53 -7.89
N TYR A 33 14.79 -8.97 -6.70
CA TYR A 33 13.68 -8.06 -6.42
C TYR A 33 14.10 -6.58 -6.41
N SER A 34 15.33 -6.25 -6.83
CA SER A 34 15.79 -4.86 -6.97
C SER A 34 14.86 -3.99 -7.82
N ALA A 35 14.33 -4.53 -8.92
CA ALA A 35 13.34 -3.84 -9.74
C ALA A 35 12.02 -3.58 -8.99
N VAL A 36 11.61 -4.50 -8.12
CA VAL A 36 10.40 -4.38 -7.29
C VAL A 36 10.59 -3.30 -6.21
N VAL A 37 11.76 -3.27 -5.57
CA VAL A 37 12.14 -2.22 -4.62
C VAL A 37 12.16 -0.85 -5.31
N MET A 38 12.77 -0.74 -6.48
CA MET A 38 12.80 0.50 -7.27
C MET A 38 11.39 0.96 -7.63
N LEU A 39 10.52 0.04 -8.04
CA LEU A 39 9.13 0.35 -8.38
C LEU A 39 8.34 0.86 -7.16
N GLY A 40 8.54 0.26 -5.98
CA GLY A 40 7.94 0.74 -4.74
C GLY A 40 8.37 2.17 -4.39
N ARG A 41 9.67 2.47 -4.49
CA ARG A 41 10.20 3.83 -4.31
C ARG A 41 9.56 4.82 -5.29
N LEU A 42 9.45 4.45 -6.55
CA LEU A 42 8.86 5.30 -7.58
C LEU A 42 7.37 5.58 -7.31
N TYR A 43 6.59 4.59 -6.87
CA TYR A 43 5.19 4.81 -6.53
C TYR A 43 5.04 5.71 -5.30
N ALA A 44 5.81 5.44 -4.23
CA ALA A 44 5.79 6.27 -3.04
C ALA A 44 6.20 7.72 -3.34
N PHE A 45 7.26 7.92 -4.12
CA PHE A 45 7.70 9.23 -4.58
C PHE A 45 6.61 9.98 -5.36
N ASN A 46 5.95 9.34 -6.33
CA ASN A 46 4.91 10.01 -7.11
C ASN A 46 3.70 10.39 -6.24
N ILE A 47 3.38 9.59 -5.21
CA ILE A 47 2.32 9.93 -4.23
C ILE A 47 2.76 11.14 -3.41
N ASP A 48 3.99 11.16 -2.89
CA ASP A 48 4.51 12.28 -2.11
C ASP A 48 4.54 13.58 -2.92
N GLU A 49 5.05 13.57 -4.15
CA GLU A 49 5.12 14.76 -5.00
C GLU A 49 3.74 15.31 -5.37
N SER A 50 2.73 14.44 -5.40
CA SER A 50 1.39 14.80 -5.84
C SER A 50 0.71 15.86 -4.97
N VAL A 51 1.13 16.02 -3.71
CA VAL A 51 0.62 17.03 -2.78
C VAL A 51 0.88 18.47 -3.26
N ASN A 52 1.84 18.65 -4.16
CA ASN A 52 2.21 19.96 -4.72
C ASN A 52 1.64 20.18 -6.15
N THR A 53 0.79 19.28 -6.63
CA THR A 53 0.22 19.30 -7.99
C THR A 53 -1.26 19.70 -7.99
N ASP A 54 -1.85 19.87 -9.17
CA ASP A 54 -3.29 20.08 -9.29
C ASP A 54 -4.10 18.83 -8.87
N THR A 55 -5.38 19.03 -8.57
CA THR A 55 -6.28 17.98 -8.06
C THR A 55 -6.37 16.76 -8.98
N GLU A 56 -6.27 16.93 -10.29
CA GLU A 56 -6.35 15.81 -11.23
C GLU A 56 -5.09 14.93 -11.13
N GLN A 57 -3.91 15.55 -11.11
CA GLN A 57 -2.64 14.84 -10.95
C GLN A 57 -2.51 14.21 -9.56
N ALA A 58 -2.94 14.92 -8.52
CA ALA A 58 -3.05 14.38 -7.16
C ALA A 58 -3.91 13.11 -7.12
N THR A 59 -5.09 13.16 -7.74
CA THR A 59 -5.99 12.00 -7.81
C THR A 59 -5.36 10.82 -8.56
N LYS A 60 -4.66 11.08 -9.67
CA LYS A 60 -3.94 10.03 -10.44
C LYS A 60 -2.85 9.36 -9.61
N ALA A 61 -2.08 10.13 -8.86
CA ALA A 61 -1.03 9.59 -8.00
C ALA A 61 -1.60 8.70 -6.88
N LEU A 62 -2.75 9.05 -6.30
CA LEU A 62 -3.40 8.24 -5.26
C LEU A 62 -3.83 6.84 -5.77
N TYR A 63 -4.08 6.66 -7.07
CA TYR A 63 -4.31 5.33 -7.66
C TYR A 63 -3.09 4.42 -7.62
N LEU A 64 -1.89 4.94 -7.32
CA LEU A 64 -0.70 4.12 -7.10
C LEU A 64 -0.71 3.44 -5.72
N GLY A 65 -1.53 3.88 -4.76
CA GLY A 65 -1.61 3.30 -3.41
C GLY A 65 -1.79 1.77 -3.40
N PRO A 66 -2.80 1.21 -4.10
CA PRO A 66 -2.96 -0.24 -4.22
C PRO A 66 -1.77 -0.96 -4.88
N HIS A 67 -1.08 -0.31 -5.82
CA HIS A 67 0.11 -0.88 -6.48
C HIS A 67 1.32 -0.89 -5.54
N LEU A 68 1.51 0.16 -4.76
CA LEU A 68 2.52 0.21 -3.70
C LEU A 68 2.26 -0.89 -2.65
N MET A 69 1.00 -1.08 -2.24
CA MET A 69 0.63 -2.18 -1.34
C MET A 69 0.93 -3.55 -1.96
N GLY A 70 0.75 -3.72 -3.26
CA GLY A 70 1.14 -4.94 -3.99
C GLY A 70 2.64 -5.20 -3.94
N VAL A 71 3.45 -4.15 -4.11
CA VAL A 71 4.92 -4.21 -3.94
C VAL A 71 5.28 -4.60 -2.51
N MET A 72 4.68 -3.98 -1.50
CA MET A 72 4.94 -4.28 -0.09
C MET A 72 4.59 -5.74 0.26
N LYS A 73 3.49 -6.28 -0.28
CA LYS A 73 3.13 -7.70 -0.10
C LYS A 73 4.17 -8.64 -0.73
N LEU A 74 4.65 -8.31 -1.93
CA LEU A 74 5.69 -9.12 -2.60
C LEU A 74 7.01 -9.11 -1.84
N LEU A 75 7.35 -7.99 -1.19
CA LEU A 75 8.55 -7.85 -0.37
C LEU A 75 8.40 -8.38 1.05
N GLY A 76 7.17 -8.70 1.49
CA GLY A 76 6.89 -9.12 2.86
C GLY A 76 6.88 -7.98 3.88
N THR A 77 6.81 -6.72 3.44
CA THR A 77 6.75 -5.53 4.32
C THR A 77 5.32 -5.08 4.63
N ALA A 78 4.32 -5.60 3.93
CA ALA A 78 2.92 -5.29 4.22
C ALA A 78 2.48 -5.95 5.54
N PRO A 79 1.65 -5.28 6.35
CA PRO A 79 1.01 -5.93 7.49
C PRO A 79 0.17 -7.12 6.99
N THR A 80 0.62 -8.33 7.27
CA THR A 80 -0.05 -9.59 6.93
C THR A 80 -1.21 -9.87 7.89
N GLU A 81 -1.14 -9.32 9.10
CA GLU A 81 -2.18 -9.40 10.12
C GLU A 81 -3.04 -8.14 10.10
N ALA A 82 -3.80 -7.93 9.01
CA ALA A 82 -5.10 -7.32 9.22
C ALA A 82 -5.89 -8.33 10.07
N SER A 83 -6.30 -7.95 11.28
CA SER A 83 -7.06 -8.80 12.21
C SER A 83 -8.17 -9.57 11.46
N GLY A 84 -7.93 -10.86 11.18
CA GLY A 84 -8.87 -11.83 10.62
C GLY A 84 -9.38 -11.59 9.19
N GLU A 85 -8.74 -12.20 8.19
CA GLU A 85 -9.39 -13.11 7.22
C GLU A 85 -8.30 -13.65 6.28
N ASP A 86 -7.90 -14.89 6.55
CA ASP A 86 -7.08 -15.72 5.68
C ASP A 86 -7.79 -15.85 4.31
N LYS A 87 -7.24 -15.22 3.26
CA LYS A 87 -7.65 -15.47 1.86
C LYS A 87 -6.44 -15.65 0.98
N SER A 88 -5.81 -16.81 1.16
CA SER A 88 -5.14 -17.49 0.06
C SER A 88 -6.14 -17.66 -1.10
N SER A 89 -5.68 -17.34 -2.31
CA SER A 89 -6.35 -17.49 -3.61
C SER A 89 -7.64 -16.68 -3.86
N ALA A 90 -7.53 -15.63 -4.67
CA ALA A 90 -8.63 -15.19 -5.53
C ALA A 90 -8.81 -16.20 -6.67
N PRO A 91 -10.05 -16.50 -7.09
CA PRO A 91 -10.72 -15.53 -7.95
C PRO A 91 -12.02 -14.98 -7.36
N SER A 92 -12.33 -13.79 -7.87
CA SER A 92 -13.45 -12.91 -7.57
C SER A 92 -14.80 -13.60 -7.40
N ASN A 93 -15.47 -13.33 -6.28
CA ASN A 93 -16.91 -13.42 -6.20
C ASN A 93 -17.47 -12.10 -5.65
N VAL A 94 -17.51 -11.08 -6.52
CA VAL A 94 -18.01 -9.72 -6.22
C VAL A 94 -19.42 -9.73 -5.65
N VAL A 95 -20.20 -10.79 -5.92
CA VAL A 95 -21.55 -10.98 -5.39
C VAL A 95 -21.55 -11.36 -3.90
N ALA A 96 -20.59 -12.20 -3.46
CA ALA A 96 -20.48 -12.61 -2.06
C ALA A 96 -20.02 -11.45 -1.17
N ASP A 97 -19.13 -10.60 -1.68
CA ASP A 97 -18.63 -9.44 -0.94
C ASP A 97 -19.70 -8.35 -0.80
N ARG A 98 -20.50 -8.12 -1.85
CA ARG A 98 -21.65 -7.18 -1.79
C ARG A 98 -22.73 -7.65 -0.81
N MET A 99 -22.97 -8.95 -0.71
CA MET A 99 -23.90 -9.52 0.27
C MET A 99 -23.43 -9.27 1.71
N LYS A 100 -22.13 -9.46 2.00
CA LYS A 100 -21.55 -9.18 3.32
C LYS A 100 -21.68 -7.71 3.70
N VAL A 101 -21.43 -6.78 2.78
CA VAL A 101 -21.57 -5.34 3.04
C VAL A 101 -23.01 -4.96 3.36
N LEU A 102 -23.99 -5.48 2.61
CA LEU A 102 -25.41 -5.22 2.87
C LEU A 102 -25.88 -5.77 4.22
N GLU A 103 -25.34 -6.91 4.64
CA GLU A 103 -25.63 -7.51 5.94
C GLU A 103 -25.06 -6.68 7.09
N ILE A 104 -23.82 -6.20 6.95
CA ILE A 104 -23.19 -5.27 7.91
C ILE A 104 -23.99 -3.97 8.02
N MET A 105 -24.42 -3.39 6.90
CA MET A 105 -25.23 -2.16 6.90
C MET A 105 -26.61 -2.37 7.54
N LYS A 106 -27.21 -3.54 7.34
CA LYS A 106 -28.49 -3.90 7.96
C LYS A 106 -28.38 -4.04 9.47
N GLU A 107 -27.29 -4.66 9.95
CA GLU A 107 -27.04 -4.83 11.37
C GLU A 107 -26.69 -3.50 12.06
N TYR A 108 -25.90 -2.64 11.40
CA TYR A 108 -25.63 -1.28 11.88
C TYR A 108 -26.92 -0.45 12.01
N LYS A 109 -27.83 -0.56 11.03
CA LYS A 109 -29.13 0.12 11.08
C LYS A 109 -30.06 -0.43 12.17
N LYS A 110 -29.95 -1.72 12.50
CA LYS A 110 -30.72 -2.37 13.58
C LYS A 110 -30.21 -1.98 14.96
N GLN A 111 -28.90 -1.77 15.11
CA GLN A 111 -28.27 -1.39 16.37
C GLN A 111 -28.33 0.13 16.64
N ASN A 112 -28.38 0.95 15.59
CA ASN A 112 -28.35 2.42 15.71
C ASN A 112 -29.62 3.13 15.20
N GLY A 113 -30.67 2.38 14.90
CA GLY A 113 -31.95 2.92 14.43
C GLY A 113 -33.01 2.97 15.52
N CYS A 114 -33.30 4.17 16.03
CA CYS A 114 -34.66 4.61 16.30
C CYS A 114 -35.34 5.00 14.98
#